data_AF-Q4BUR7-F1
#
_entry.id   AF-Q4BUR7-F1
#
_cell.length_a   1.000
_cell.length_b   1.000
_cell.length_c   1.000
_cell.angle_alpha   90.00
_cell.angle_beta   90.00
_cell.angle_gamma   90.00
#
_symmetry.space_group_name_H-M   'P 1'
#
loop_
_entity.id
_entity.type
_entity.pdbx_description
1 polymer ?
#
loop_
_entity_poly.entity_id
_entity_poly.type
_entity_poly.pdbx_seq_one_letter_code
_entity_poly.pdbx_strand_id
1 'polypeptide(L)'
;MFTPREVARIQSFPESFILPGSKTVLYRALGNAVPPVLMWEVTNSVIEAMTEDHNYEEKKLQPRFRTSKSSIKYYKPGVNN
;
A
#
# COMPACT_ATOMS: atom_id res chain seq x y z
N MET A 1 -28.59 4.87 -3.45
CA MET A 1 -27.52 5.85 -3.74
C MET A 1 -26.64 5.94 -2.51
N PHE A 2 -25.33 5.72 -2.66
CA PHE A 2 -24.38 5.87 -1.55
C PHE A 2 -24.27 7.33 -1.12
N THR A 3 -24.01 7.57 0.15
CA THR A 3 -23.66 8.88 0.73
C THR A 3 -22.26 9.32 0.29
N PRO A 4 -21.93 10.63 0.31
CA PRO A 4 -20.58 11.07 -0.02
C PRO A 4 -19.50 10.43 0.88
N ARG A 5 -19.86 10.10 2.13
CA ARG A 5 -18.97 9.40 3.06
C ARG A 5 -18.68 7.96 2.62
N GLU A 6 -19.69 7.22 2.18
CA GLU A 6 -19.51 5.86 1.66
C GLU A 6 -18.69 5.86 0.37
N VAL A 7 -18.91 6.82 -0.52
CA VAL A 7 -18.08 6.96 -1.74
C VAL A 7 -16.63 7.29 -1.38
N ALA A 8 -16.40 8.14 -0.38
CA ALA A 8 -15.05 8.42 0.12
C ALA A 8 -14.36 7.16 0.68
N ARG A 9 -15.11 6.30 1.41
CA ARG A 9 -14.58 5.01 1.91
C ARG A 9 -14.24 4.05 0.76
N ILE A 10 -15.09 3.96 -0.27
CA ILE A 10 -14.81 3.17 -1.47
C ILE A 10 -13.50 3.65 -2.12
N GLN A 11 -13.30 4.97 -2.16
CA GLN A 11 -12.08 5.61 -2.65
C GLN A 11 -10.93 5.61 -1.63
N SER A 12 -11.01 4.80 -0.56
CA SER A 12 -9.96 4.66 0.46
C SER A 12 -9.56 5.96 1.18
N PHE A 13 -10.44 6.97 1.22
CA PHE A 13 -10.23 8.13 2.07
C PHE A 13 -10.44 7.75 3.55
N PRO A 14 -9.63 8.30 4.47
CA PRO A 14 -9.78 8.03 5.90
C PRO A 14 -11.09 8.63 6.43
N GLU A 15 -11.60 8.06 7.53
CA GLU A 15 -12.86 8.51 8.15
C GLU A 15 -12.80 9.98 8.58
N SER A 16 -11.61 10.45 9.00
CA SER A 16 -11.34 11.84 9.38
C SER A 16 -11.29 12.83 8.21
N PHE A 17 -11.39 12.37 6.96
CA PHE A 17 -11.34 13.25 5.79
C PHE A 17 -12.58 14.17 5.75
N ILE A 18 -12.36 15.48 5.75
CA ILE A 18 -13.46 16.46 5.73
C ILE A 18 -14.00 16.56 4.30
N LEU A 19 -15.33 16.49 4.14
CA LEU A 19 -16.01 16.62 2.86
C LEU A 19 -16.79 17.95 2.81
N PRO A 20 -16.14 19.08 2.49
CA PRO A 20 -16.79 20.37 2.44
C PRO A 20 -17.59 20.54 1.14
N GLY A 21 -18.81 21.07 1.24
CA GLY A 21 -19.62 21.45 0.09
C GLY A 21 -20.87 20.60 -0.11
N SER A 22 -21.55 20.83 -1.24
CA SER A 22 -22.81 20.15 -1.55
C SER A 22 -22.57 18.72 -2.04
N LYS A 23 -23.56 17.85 -1.83
CA LYS A 23 -23.49 16.43 -2.23
C LYS A 23 -23.10 16.27 -3.71
N THR A 24 -23.70 17.06 -4.61
CA THR A 24 -23.44 16.99 -6.05
C THR A 24 -21.97 17.27 -6.40
N VAL A 25 -21.38 18.30 -5.78
CA VAL A 25 -19.97 18.64 -5.99
C VAL A 25 -19.06 17.53 -5.45
N LEU A 26 -19.38 17.01 -4.27
CA LEU A 26 -18.63 15.94 -3.63
C LEU A 26 -18.66 14.64 -4.43
N TYR A 27 -19.81 14.23 -4.99
CA TYR A 27 -19.86 13.02 -5.82
C TYR A 27 -18.99 13.14 -7.06
N ARG A 28 -18.98 14.31 -7.71
CA ARG A 28 -18.08 14.55 -8.85
C ARG A 28 -16.61 14.55 -8.43
N ALA A 29 -16.29 15.21 -7.32
CA ALA A 29 -14.93 15.27 -6.80
C ALA A 29 -14.41 13.87 -6.41
N LEU A 30 -15.20 13.10 -5.65
CA LEU A 30 -14.84 11.74 -5.24
C LEU A 30 -14.83 10.74 -6.41
N GLY A 31 -15.74 10.88 -7.36
CA GLY A 31 -15.79 10.02 -8.55
C GLY A 31 -14.58 10.21 -9.48
N ASN A 32 -14.01 11.41 -9.51
CA ASN A 32 -12.82 11.73 -10.30
C ASN A 32 -11.52 11.67 -9.49
N ALA A 33 -11.58 11.41 -8.19
CA ALA A 33 -10.41 11.36 -7.34
C ALA A 33 -9.59 10.08 -7.60
N VAL A 34 -8.28 10.18 -7.39
CA VAL A 34 -7.41 9.00 -7.30
C VAL A 34 -7.45 8.49 -5.85
N PRO A 35 -7.72 7.19 -5.60
CA PRO A 35 -7.72 6.64 -4.25
C PRO A 35 -6.36 6.83 -3.55
N PRO A 36 -6.29 7.27 -2.27
CA PRO A 36 -5.02 7.43 -1.56
C PRO A 36 -4.18 6.14 -1.48
N VAL A 37 -4.81 4.99 -1.26
CA VAL A 37 -4.12 3.69 -1.18
C VAL A 37 -3.49 3.29 -2.51
N LEU A 38 -4.13 3.60 -3.64
CA LEU A 38 -3.55 3.36 -4.96
C LEU A 38 -2.29 4.20 -5.16
N MET A 39 -2.36 5.49 -4.81
CA MET A 39 -1.21 6.40 -4.95
C MET A 39 -0.03 5.98 -4.05
N TRP A 40 -0.32 5.47 -2.85
CA TRP A 40 0.68 4.91 -1.94
C TRP A 40 1.45 3.76 -2.60
N GLU A 41 0.74 2.81 -3.23
CA GLU A 41 1.36 1.64 -3.85
C GLU A 41 2.20 2.01 -5.09
N VAL A 42 1.69 2.91 -5.92
CA VAL A 42 2.43 3.44 -7.07
C VAL A 42 3.72 4.13 -6.61
N THR A 43 3.63 4.95 -5.56
CA THR A 43 4.78 5.67 -5.01
C THR A 43 5.83 4.71 -4.47
N ASN A 44 5.43 3.66 -3.74
CA ASN A 44 6.36 2.64 -3.25
C ASN A 44 7.06 1.91 -4.39
N SER A 45 6.33 1.57 -5.45
CA SER A 45 6.90 0.90 -6.63
C SER A 45 7.92 1.80 -7.34
N VAL A 46 7.63 3.10 -7.44
CA VAL A 46 8.56 4.10 -8.00
C VAL A 46 9.80 4.24 -7.12
N ILE A 47 9.64 4.34 -5.80
CA ILE A 47 10.77 4.40 -4.85
C ILE A 47 11.62 3.12 -4.97
N GLU A 48 11.01 1.95 -5.04
CA GLU A 48 11.70 0.68 -5.22
C GLU A 48 12.54 0.70 -6.51
N ALA A 49 11.94 1.07 -7.63
CA ALA A 49 12.65 1.17 -8.91
C ALA A 49 13.80 2.20 -8.90
N MET A 50 13.65 3.30 -8.16
CA MET A 50 14.68 4.33 -8.04
C MET A 50 15.80 3.97 -7.03
N THR A 51 15.55 3.06 -6.10
CA THR A 51 16.50 2.65 -5.05
C THR A 51 17.23 1.35 -5.36
N GLU A 52 16.79 0.62 -6.40
CA GLU A 52 17.43 -0.62 -6.88
C GLU A 52 18.84 -0.43 -7.45
N ASP A 53 19.30 0.82 -7.66
CA ASP A 53 20.67 1.14 -8.06
C ASP A 53 21.74 0.89 -6.96
N HIS A 54 21.35 0.61 -5.70
CA HIS A 54 22.32 0.42 -4.60
C HIS A 54 22.25 -0.92 -3.82
N ASN A 55 21.20 -1.75 -3.96
CA ASN A 55 20.98 -2.92 -3.09
C ASN A 55 20.59 -4.22 -3.81
N TYR A 56 21.09 -4.46 -5.03
CA TYR A 56 20.79 -5.68 -5.79
C TYR A 56 21.26 -6.98 -5.09
N GLU A 57 22.35 -6.94 -4.34
CA GLU A 57 22.91 -8.13 -3.67
C GLU A 57 22.19 -8.50 -2.36
N GLU A 58 21.62 -7.53 -1.63
CA GLU A 58 20.99 -7.77 -0.32
C GLU A 58 19.57 -8.34 -0.43
N LYS A 59 18.85 -8.00 -1.52
CA LYS A 59 17.48 -8.47 -1.81
C LYS A 59 17.42 -9.94 -2.24
N LYS A 60 18.48 -10.51 -2.83
CA LYS A 60 18.54 -11.95 -3.19
C LYS A 60 18.52 -12.88 -1.98
N LEU A 61 18.98 -12.39 -0.82
CA LEU A 61 19.12 -13.20 0.39
C LEU A 61 17.88 -13.16 1.30
N GLN A 62 16.93 -12.24 1.03
CA GLN A 62 15.71 -12.12 1.82
C GLN A 62 14.50 -12.61 1.02
N PRO A 63 14.03 -13.85 1.25
CA PRO A 63 12.78 -14.30 0.66
C PRO A 63 11.65 -13.38 1.14
N ARG A 64 10.86 -12.86 0.19
CA ARG A 64 9.67 -12.02 0.41
C ARG A 64 8.55 -12.87 1.03
N PHE A 65 8.77 -13.37 2.24
CA PHE A 65 7.76 -14.05 3.04
C PHE A 65 6.82 -12.98 3.62
N ARG A 66 5.59 -12.91 3.10
CA ARG A 66 4.47 -12.34 3.85
C ARG A 66 4.32 -13.20 5.11
N THR A 67 4.78 -12.68 6.24
CA THR A 67 4.63 -13.36 7.53
C THR A 67 3.15 -13.36 7.91
N SER A 68 2.44 -14.43 7.55
CA SER A 68 1.36 -14.89 8.43
C SER A 68 2.06 -15.49 9.66
N LYS A 69 1.74 -14.97 10.85
CA LYS A 69 2.29 -15.44 12.13
C LYS A 69 1.79 -16.85 12.44
N SER A 70 2.34 -17.86 11.77
CA SER A 70 2.35 -19.26 12.19
C SER A 70 3.07 -20.10 11.12
N SER A 71 4.19 -20.71 11.52
CA SER A 71 4.88 -21.83 10.84
C SER A 71 5.89 -21.46 9.76
N ILE A 72 7.19 -21.52 10.09
CA ILE A 72 8.11 -22.59 9.62
C ILE A 72 9.53 -22.30 10.13
N LYS A 73 10.13 -23.33 10.74
CA LYS A 73 11.46 -23.39 11.38
C LYS A 73 12.58 -23.11 10.37
N TYR A 74 13.57 -22.31 10.75
CA TYR A 74 14.82 -22.21 10.01
C TYR A 74 15.73 -23.41 10.33
N TYR A 75 16.21 -24.07 9.27
CA TYR A 75 17.32 -25.01 9.27
C TYR A 75 18.64 -24.26 9.52
N LYS A 76 19.47 -24.71 10.46
CA LYS A 76 20.85 -24.22 10.65
C LYS A 76 21.78 -25.05 9.76
N PRO A 77 22.45 -24.49 8.73
CA PRO A 77 23.55 -25.18 8.08
C PRO A 77 24.75 -25.19 9.04
N GLY A 78 25.37 -26.36 9.18
CA GLY A 78 26.43 -26.62 10.15
C GLY A 78 27.64 -25.71 10.02
N VAL A 79 28.18 -25.34 11.19
CA VAL A 79 29.56 -24.90 11.34
C VAL A 79 30.44 -26.12 11.14
N ASN A 80 31.19 -26.17 10.05
CA ASN A 80 32.26 -27.14 9.88
C ASN A 80 33.57 -26.37 9.83
N ASN A 81 34.42 -26.66 10.83
CA ASN A 81 35.83 -26.28 10.94
C ASN A 81 36.63 -26.63 9.68
#